data_AF-A0A5M3PKJ1-F1
#
_entry.id   AF-A0A5M3PKJ1-F1
#
_cell.length_a   1.000
_cell.length_b   1.000
_cell.length_c   1.000
_cell.angle_alpha   90.00
_cell.angle_beta   90.00
_cell.angle_gamma   90.00
#
_symmetry.space_group_name_H-M   'P 1'
#
loop_
_entity.id
_entity.type
_entity.pdbx_description
1 polymer ?
#
loop_
_entity_poly.entity_id
_entity_poly.type
_entity_poly.pdbx_seq_one_letter_code
_entity_poly.pdbx_strand_id
1 'polypeptide(L)'
;MNRTVSTLGAGFVCWGLGIASILSLNLWSDFAPLGFVPMLEGKTIFDLLDFFTANIMLPLGGLLVALFAGWVMSRQAMEKELALSPGMFNLWLITVRFVTPVAVAVVFIYNLM
;
A
#
# COMPACT_ATOMS: atom_id res chain seq x y z
N MET A 1 -4.67 -17.54 19.29
CA MET A 1 -3.76 -18.12 18.26
C MET A 1 -2.35 -18.15 18.83
N ASN A 2 -1.67 -19.30 18.76
CA ASN A 2 -0.28 -19.42 19.20
C ASN A 2 0.66 -18.89 18.10
N ARG A 3 1.77 -18.24 18.48
CA ARG A 3 2.71 -17.58 17.54
C ARG A 3 3.14 -18.51 16.40
N THR A 4 3.42 -19.77 16.73
CA THR A 4 3.84 -20.79 15.76
C THR A 4 2.80 -21.07 14.68
N VAL A 5 1.51 -21.10 15.04
CA VAL A 5 0.42 -21.35 14.08
C VAL A 5 0.27 -20.18 13.12
N SER A 6 0.37 -18.94 13.62
CA SER A 6 0.32 -17.74 12.78
C SER A 6 1.49 -17.67 11.80
N THR A 7 2.71 -17.96 12.27
CA THR A 7 3.91 -17.92 11.41
C THR A 7 3.86 -19.00 10.34
N LEU A 8 3.49 -20.24 10.70
CA LEU A 8 3.38 -21.32 9.72
C LEU A 8 2.26 -21.04 8.71
N GLY A 9 1.09 -20.57 9.18
CA GLY A 9 -0.02 -20.23 8.30
C GLY A 9 0.36 -19.13 7.30
N ALA A 10 0.93 -18.02 7.77
CA ALA A 10 1.38 -16.93 6.90
C ALA A 10 2.48 -17.39 5.93
N GLY A 11 3.43 -18.19 6.41
CA GLY A 11 4.52 -18.74 5.59
C GLY A 11 4.02 -19.62 4.45
N PHE A 12 3.09 -20.54 4.73
CA PHE A 12 2.48 -21.39 3.70
C PHE A 12 1.70 -20.59 2.67
N VAL A 13 0.97 -19.55 3.10
CA VAL A 13 0.24 -18.66 2.18
C VAL A 13 1.21 -17.88 1.30
N CYS A 14 2.25 -17.25 1.88
CA CYS A 14 3.27 -16.52 1.12
C CYS A 14 4.00 -17.43 0.12
N TRP A 15 4.32 -18.66 0.53
CA TRP A 15 4.96 -19.65 -0.33
C TRP A 15 4.06 -20.05 -1.52
N GLY A 16 2.78 -20.33 -1.26
CA GLY A 16 1.82 -20.67 -2.31
C GLY A 16 1.60 -19.52 -3.31
N LEU A 17 1.49 -18.28 -2.80
CA LEU A 17 1.40 -17.08 -3.65
C LEU A 17 2.67 -16.89 -4.49
N GLY A 18 3.86 -17.15 -3.93
CA GLY A 18 5.12 -17.09 -4.66
C GLY A 18 5.19 -18.08 -5.82
N ILE A 19 4.72 -19.32 -5.61
CA ILE A 19 4.62 -20.32 -6.68
C ILE A 19 3.66 -19.84 -7.77
N ALA A 20 2.47 -19.37 -7.40
CA ALA A 20 1.49 -18.88 -8.36
C ALA A 20 2.04 -17.70 -9.20
N SER A 21 2.78 -16.77 -8.57
CA SER A 21 3.45 -15.67 -9.27
C SER A 21 4.46 -16.18 -10.28
N ILE A 22 5.38 -17.08 -9.90
CA ILE A 22 6.42 -17.60 -10.80
C ILE A 22 5.81 -18.41 -11.96
N LEU A 23 4.77 -19.21 -11.70
CA LEU A 23 4.07 -19.94 -12.75
C LEU A 23 3.38 -19.01 -13.75
N SER A 24 2.83 -17.89 -13.26
CA SER A 24 2.18 -16.88 -14.12
C SER A 24 3.14 -16.18 -15.08
N LEU A 25 4.45 -16.19 -14.79
CA LEU A 25 5.48 -15.67 -15.70
C LEU A 25 5.85 -16.65 -16.83
N ASN A 26 5.33 -17.89 -16.81
CA ASN A 26 5.67 -18.91 -17.80
C ASN A 26 4.42 -19.70 -18.25
N LEU A 27 4.06 -20.78 -17.55
CA LEU A 27 2.99 -21.70 -17.95
C LEU A 27 1.59 -21.09 -17.84
N TRP A 28 1.40 -20.15 -16.91
CA TRP A 28 0.12 -19.47 -16.67
C TRP A 28 0.12 -18.04 -17.22
N SER A 29 0.98 -17.75 -18.20
CA SER A 29 1.04 -16.44 -18.85
C SER A 29 -0.26 -16.08 -19.58
N ASP A 30 -0.99 -17.07 -20.12
CA ASP A 30 -2.29 -16.86 -20.74
C ASP A 30 -3.46 -16.91 -19.74
N PHE A 31 -3.19 -17.19 -18.46
CA PHE A 31 -4.22 -17.34 -17.45
C PHE A 31 -4.54 -15.98 -16.80
N ALA A 32 -5.60 -15.33 -17.29
CA ALA A 32 -6.13 -14.07 -16.79
C ALA A 32 -7.43 -14.28 -15.98
N PRO A 33 -7.36 -14.58 -14.67
CA PRO A 33 -8.54 -14.96 -13.88
C PRO A 33 -9.55 -13.82 -13.69
N LEU A 34 -9.11 -12.55 -13.78
CA LEU A 34 -9.92 -11.34 -13.61
C LEU A 34 -10.22 -10.63 -14.95
N GLY A 35 -10.13 -11.34 -16.07
CA GLY A 35 -10.34 -10.79 -17.42
C GLY A 35 -11.76 -10.22 -17.69
N PHE A 36 -12.72 -10.48 -16.80
CA PHE A 36 -14.07 -9.92 -16.87
C PHE A 36 -14.17 -8.47 -16.37
N VAL A 37 -13.13 -7.95 -15.70
CA VAL A 37 -13.05 -6.55 -15.29
C VAL A 37 -12.22 -5.79 -16.33
N PRO A 38 -12.75 -4.75 -17.01
CA PRO A 38 -12.03 -4.04 -18.07
C PRO A 38 -10.67 -3.49 -17.66
N MET A 39 -10.53 -3.08 -16.39
CA MET A 39 -9.29 -2.55 -15.83
C MET A 39 -8.20 -3.63 -15.59
N LEU A 40 -8.61 -4.89 -15.50
CA LEU A 40 -7.75 -6.04 -15.16
C LEU A 40 -7.69 -7.07 -16.31
N GLU A 41 -8.14 -6.68 -17.50
CA GLU A 41 -8.17 -7.54 -18.66
C GLU A 41 -6.74 -7.97 -19.06
N GLY A 42 -6.57 -9.27 -19.31
CA GLY A 42 -5.28 -9.84 -19.71
C GLY A 42 -4.19 -9.85 -18.62
N LYS A 43 -4.46 -9.41 -17.39
CA LYS A 43 -3.48 -9.43 -16.31
C LYS A 43 -3.30 -10.84 -15.74
N THR A 44 -2.05 -11.30 -15.68
CA THR A 44 -1.69 -12.57 -15.05
C THR A 44 -1.81 -12.49 -13.52
N ILE A 45 -1.69 -13.61 -12.82
CA ILE A 45 -1.74 -13.62 -11.35
C ILE A 45 -0.68 -12.69 -10.73
N PHE A 46 0.54 -12.68 -11.27
CA PHE A 46 1.58 -11.75 -10.82
C PHE A 46 1.17 -10.30 -11.05
N ASP A 47 0.69 -9.95 -12.25
CA ASP A 47 0.29 -8.58 -12.57
C ASP A 47 -0.86 -8.08 -11.70
N LEU A 48 -1.77 -8.98 -11.30
CA LEU A 48 -2.87 -8.66 -10.40
C LEU A 48 -2.37 -8.38 -8.98
N LEU A 49 -1.44 -9.19 -8.48
CA LEU A 49 -0.81 -8.98 -7.18
C LEU A 49 0.04 -7.69 -7.17
N ASP A 50 0.78 -7.45 -8.24
CA ASP A 50 1.57 -6.23 -8.41
C ASP A 50 0.67 -5.00 -8.49
N PHE A 51 -0.38 -5.04 -9.32
CA PHE A 51 -1.34 -3.94 -9.43
C PHE A 51 -2.00 -3.64 -8.07
N PHE A 52 -2.47 -4.66 -7.37
CA PHE A 52 -3.11 -4.50 -6.06
C PHE A 52 -2.15 -3.90 -5.02
N THR A 53 -0.90 -4.36 -4.98
CA THR A 53 0.06 -3.86 -3.99
C THR A 53 0.59 -2.47 -4.35
N ALA A 54 1.07 -2.27 -5.57
CA ALA A 54 1.72 -1.06 -6.01
C ALA A 54 0.75 0.11 -6.23
N ASN A 55 -0.42 -0.16 -6.84
CA ASN A 55 -1.36 0.91 -7.22
C ASN A 55 -2.46 1.13 -6.18
N ILE A 56 -2.79 0.11 -5.36
CA ILE A 56 -3.85 0.22 -4.36
C ILE A 56 -3.28 0.31 -2.94
N MET A 57 -2.58 -0.73 -2.47
CA MET A 57 -2.16 -0.80 -1.06
C MET A 57 -1.16 0.29 -0.68
N LEU A 58 -0.15 0.58 -1.53
CA LEU A 58 0.86 1.58 -1.21
C LEU A 58 0.29 3.01 -1.11
N PRO A 59 -0.44 3.55 -2.11
CA PRO A 59 -0.99 4.89 -2.00
C PRO A 59 -2.07 4.98 -0.91
N LEU A 60 -2.94 3.97 -0.81
CA LEU A 60 -4.00 3.98 0.21
C LEU A 60 -3.41 3.89 1.63
N GLY A 61 -2.40 3.04 1.85
CA GLY A 61 -1.68 2.98 3.11
C GLY A 61 -0.98 4.29 3.45
N GLY A 62 -0.29 4.90 2.48
CA GLY A 62 0.32 6.22 2.64
C GLY A 62 -0.69 7.32 2.98
N LEU A 63 -1.84 7.32 2.31
CA LEU A 63 -2.93 8.27 2.56
C LEU A 63 -3.49 8.11 3.98
N LEU A 64 -3.79 6.88 4.39
CA LEU A 64 -4.30 6.60 5.73
C LEU A 64 -3.31 7.01 6.82
N VAL A 65 -2.01 6.73 6.63
CA VAL A 65 -0.96 7.17 7.56
C VAL A 65 -0.86 8.69 7.60
N ALA A 66 -0.92 9.38 6.46
CA ALA A 66 -0.87 10.84 6.40
C ALA A 66 -2.10 11.48 7.06
N LEU A 67 -3.30 10.92 6.84
CA LEU A 67 -4.54 11.34 7.51
C LEU A 67 -4.46 11.12 9.02
N PHE A 68 -3.95 9.97 9.46
CA PHE A 68 -3.77 9.66 10.87
C PHE A 68 -2.77 10.61 11.54
N ALA A 69 -1.59 10.78 10.95
CA ALA A 69 -0.55 11.65 11.49
C ALA A 69 -0.94 13.13 11.44
N GLY A 70 -1.60 13.58 10.37
CA GLY A 70 -1.96 15.00 10.19
C GLY A 70 -3.19 15.46 10.97
N TRP A 71 -4.13 14.57 11.29
CA TRP A 71 -5.42 14.97 11.90
C TRP A 71 -5.83 14.18 13.14
N VAL A 72 -5.38 12.94 13.32
CA VAL A 72 -5.81 12.09 14.45
C VAL A 72 -4.79 12.11 15.59
N MET A 73 -3.50 12.13 15.28
CA MET A 73 -2.44 12.09 16.29
C MET A 73 -2.35 13.40 17.09
N SER A 74 -2.10 13.31 18.39
CA SER A 74 -1.99 14.50 19.23
C SER A 74 -0.69 15.25 18.93
N ARG A 75 -0.81 16.58 18.81
CA ARG A 75 0.34 17.46 18.52
C ARG A 75 1.45 17.32 19.56
N GLN A 76 1.10 17.17 20.83
CA GLN A 76 2.05 17.03 21.93
C GLN A 76 2.86 15.73 21.84
N ALA A 77 2.22 14.61 21.44
CA ALA A 77 2.93 13.37 21.20
C ALA A 77 3.88 13.50 20.01
N MET A 78 3.44 14.14 18.92
CA MET A 78 4.27 14.38 17.74
C MET A 78 5.49 15.23 18.05
N GLU A 79 5.31 16.38 18.71
CA GLU A 79 6.42 17.28 19.03
C GLU A 79 7.48 16.60 19.91
N LYS A 80 7.05 15.73 20.84
CA LYS A 80 7.94 14.97 21.72
C LYS A 80 8.74 13.90 20.97
N GLU A 81 8.09 13.16 20.07
CA GLU A 81 8.72 12.05 19.34
C GLU A 81 9.61 12.54 18.17
N LEU A 82 9.21 13.60 17.47
CA LEU A 82 9.96 14.13 16.33
C LEU A 82 11.17 14.98 16.76
N ALA A 83 11.16 15.54 17.97
CA ALA A 83 12.24 16.36 18.53
C ALA A 83 12.73 17.48 17.58
N LEU A 84 11.82 18.03 16.77
CA LEU A 84 12.10 19.09 15.80
C LEU A 84 12.01 20.49 16.43
N SER A 85 12.69 21.46 15.83
CA SER A 85 12.49 22.87 16.18
C SER A 85 11.06 23.32 15.84
N PRO A 86 10.48 24.31 16.55
CA PRO A 86 9.08 24.70 16.36
C PRO A 86 8.70 25.10 14.93
N GLY A 87 9.62 25.77 14.22
CA GLY A 87 9.43 26.14 12.81
C GLY A 87 9.43 24.93 11.87
N MET A 88 10.37 24.01 12.06
CA MET A 88 10.47 22.78 11.27
C MET A 88 9.27 21.84 11.53
N PHE A 89 8.81 21.77 12.78
CA PHE A 89 7.62 21.01 13.14
C PHE A 89 6.37 21.53 12.45
N ASN A 90 6.14 22.85 12.45
CA ASN A 90 4.99 23.43 11.76
C ASN A 90 5.04 23.19 10.25
N LEU A 91 6.23 23.29 9.63
CA LEU A 91 6.42 23.04 8.20
C LEU A 91 6.15 21.56 7.87
N TRP A 92 6.66 20.64 8.68
CA TRP A 92 6.37 19.21 8.59
C TRP A 92 4.88 18.92 8.73
N LEU A 93 4.22 19.52 9.74
CA LEU A 93 2.80 19.31 10.00
C LEU A 93 1.93 19.80 8.83
N ILE A 94 2.23 20.96 8.26
CA ILE A 94 1.55 21.48 7.06
C ILE A 94 1.76 20.54 5.87
N THR A 95 2.99 20.05 5.69
CA THR A 95 3.30 19.10 4.61
C THR A 95 2.49 17.83 4.75
N VAL A 96 2.49 17.19 5.93
CA VAL A 96 1.76 15.95 6.18
C VAL A 96 0.23 16.15 6.13
N ARG A 97 -0.27 17.32 6.53
CA ARG A 97 -1.70 17.62 6.58
C ARG A 97 -2.28 18.12 5.25
N PHE A 98 -1.50 18.70 4.36
CA PHE A 98 -2.04 19.27 3.11
C PHE A 98 -1.31 18.75 1.87
N VAL A 99 0.02 18.77 1.86
CA VAL A 99 0.79 18.41 0.67
C VAL A 99 0.74 16.90 0.42
N THR A 100 1.06 16.09 1.43
CA THR A 100 1.10 14.62 1.30
C THR A 100 -0.24 14.02 0.89
N PRO A 101 -1.39 14.37 1.51
CA PRO A 101 -2.68 13.77 1.18
C PRO A 101 -3.13 14.15 -0.23
N VAL A 102 -2.87 15.38 -0.67
CA VAL A 102 -3.16 15.82 -2.04
C VAL A 102 -2.26 15.08 -3.04
N ALA A 103 -0.95 15.03 -2.79
CA ALA A 103 -0.01 14.34 -3.69
C ALA A 103 -0.35 12.86 -3.83
N VAL A 104 -0.63 12.17 -2.72
CA VAL A 104 -1.01 10.75 -2.73
C VAL A 104 -2.36 10.55 -3.41
N ALA A 105 -3.34 11.43 -3.21
CA ALA A 105 -4.62 11.36 -3.92
C ALA A 105 -4.45 11.54 -5.44
N VAL A 106 -3.58 12.45 -5.89
CA VAL A 106 -3.28 12.63 -7.31
C VAL A 106 -2.63 11.38 -7.90
N VAL A 107 -1.62 10.82 -7.23
CA VAL A 107 -0.96 9.58 -7.68
C VAL A 107 -1.95 8.41 -7.71
N PHE A 108 -2.82 8.31 -6.70
CA PHE A 108 -3.82 7.25 -6.64
C PHE A 108 -4.84 7.35 -7.78
N ILE A 109 -5.33 8.55 -8.09
CA ILE A 109 -6.23 8.78 -9.23
C ILE A 109 -5.50 8.49 -10.55
N TYR A 110 -4.26 8.96 -10.70
CA TYR A 110 -3.46 8.73 -11.91
C TYR A 110 -3.20 7.24 -12.16
N ASN A 111 -2.90 6.47 -11.11
CA ASN A 111 -2.72 5.01 -11.22
C ASN A 111 -4.02 4.25 -11.54
N LEU A 112 -5.18 4.90 -11.38
CA LEU A 112 -6.49 4.31 -11.64
C LEU A 112 -7.10 4.71 -12.99
N MET A 113 -6.51 5.71 -13.67
CA MET A 113 -6.91 6.19 -15.01
C MET A 113 -6.11 5.47 -16.10
#